data_AF-A0A9D8ZU36-F1
#
_entry.id   AF-A0A9D8ZU36-F1
#
_cell.length_a   1.000
_cell.length_b   1.000
_cell.length_c   1.000
_cell.angle_alpha   90.00
_cell.angle_beta   90.00
_cell.angle_gamma   90.00
#
_symmetry.space_group_name_H-M   'P 1'
#
loop_
_entity.id
_entity.type
_entity.pdbx_description
1 polymer ?
#
loop_
_entity_poly.entity_id
_entity_poly.type
_entity_poly.pdbx_seq_one_letter_code
_entity_poly.pdbx_strand_id
1 'polypeptide(L)'
;MAPPKDKITEQLIEEGIDPSIREHTLVEDLMAISVASVLLSFGIALFSEMNFLIGGTAGVAFLTQYATGFSFGEVFFVINIPFYGLALWKLGWKFTLKTFVTVFLVSLCSDYVPLVFEFGEINPIYAAALGGFLIGTGLLMLFRHKASLGGLNIVSIYLQKFHDINAGRFQMCVDVIIIVGAIFLVDVMAIVYSVLASVFLNLILAVNHRRGRYLALD
;
A
#
# COMPACT_ATOMS: atom_id res chain seq x y z
N MET A 1 -3.68 -11.92 -35.50
CA MET A 1 -4.43 -10.65 -35.38
C MET A 1 -3.81 -9.89 -34.23
N ALA A 2 -3.02 -8.85 -34.50
CA ALA A 2 -2.42 -8.04 -33.44
C ALA A 2 -3.55 -7.33 -32.67
N PRO A 3 -3.44 -7.16 -31.33
CA PRO A 3 -4.43 -6.40 -30.59
C PRO A 3 -4.51 -4.97 -31.15
N PRO A 4 -5.69 -4.31 -31.09
CA PRO A 4 -5.81 -2.93 -31.54
C PRO A 4 -4.88 -2.07 -30.66
N LYS A 5 -3.98 -1.30 -31.28
CA LYS A 5 -3.16 -0.34 -30.55
C LYS A 5 -4.11 0.72 -29.98
N ASP A 6 -3.93 1.08 -28.72
CA ASP A 6 -4.76 2.13 -28.12
C ASP A 6 -4.52 3.46 -28.86
N LYS A 7 -5.56 4.27 -28.97
CA LYS A 7 -5.52 5.56 -29.71
C LYS A 7 -4.45 6.53 -29.18
N ILE A 8 -4.05 6.36 -27.92
CA ILE A 8 -3.08 7.20 -27.23
C ILE A 8 -1.66 6.84 -27.65
N THR A 9 -1.38 5.55 -27.88
CA THR A 9 -0.11 5.02 -28.34
C THR A 9 0.17 5.49 -29.76
N GLU A 10 -0.86 5.56 -30.60
CA GLU A 10 -0.76 6.13 -31.96
C GLU A 10 -0.48 7.65 -31.91
N GLN A 11 -1.20 8.39 -31.05
CA GLN A 11 -0.96 9.83 -30.84
C GLN A 11 0.46 10.15 -30.34
N LEU A 12 1.00 9.35 -29.42
CA LEU A 12 2.35 9.55 -28.88
C LEU A 12 3.44 9.25 -29.93
N ILE A 13 3.22 8.23 -30.76
CA ILE A 13 4.12 7.92 -31.88
C ILE A 13 4.08 9.05 -32.92
N GLU A 14 2.91 9.64 -33.20
CA GLU A 14 2.78 10.81 -34.08
C GLU A 14 3.46 12.07 -33.54
N GLU A 15 3.45 12.27 -32.21
CA GLU A 15 4.17 13.37 -31.54
C GLU A 15 5.69 13.11 -31.36
N GLY A 16 6.21 11.96 -31.82
CA GLY A 16 7.61 11.59 -31.67
C GLY A 16 8.02 11.23 -30.24
N ILE A 17 7.04 10.99 -29.35
CA ILE A 17 7.24 10.61 -27.96
C ILE A 17 7.27 9.08 -27.90
N ASP A 18 8.42 8.52 -27.54
CA ASP A 18 8.53 7.06 -27.38
C ASP A 18 7.57 6.58 -26.27
N PRO A 19 6.58 5.72 -26.58
CA PRO A 19 5.64 5.21 -25.59
C PRO A 19 6.31 4.39 -24.47
N SER A 20 7.57 3.96 -24.66
CA SER A 20 8.41 3.34 -23.62
C SER A 20 8.76 4.29 -22.47
N ILE A 21 8.68 5.61 -22.68
CA ILE A 21 8.93 6.65 -21.66
C ILE A 21 7.98 6.52 -20.45
N ARG A 22 6.88 5.76 -20.58
CA ARG A 22 5.91 5.47 -19.50
C ARG A 22 6.16 4.18 -18.73
N GLU A 23 7.05 3.29 -19.18
CA GLU A 23 7.35 2.06 -18.45
C GLU A 23 8.69 2.19 -17.71
N HIS A 24 8.64 2.12 -16.38
CA HIS A 24 9.83 2.09 -15.56
C HIS A 24 10.73 0.91 -15.93
N THR A 25 12.03 1.16 -15.94
CA THR A 25 13.01 0.08 -16.16
C THR A 25 13.02 -0.87 -14.96
N LEU A 26 13.54 -2.08 -15.14
CA LEU A 26 13.68 -3.04 -14.03
C LEU A 26 14.53 -2.50 -12.87
N VAL A 27 15.54 -1.68 -13.17
CA VAL A 27 16.41 -1.07 -12.16
C VAL A 27 15.66 0.00 -11.38
N GLU A 28 14.89 0.85 -12.07
CA GLU A 28 14.04 1.86 -11.43
C GLU A 28 12.99 1.21 -10.54
N ASP A 29 12.33 0.14 -11.03
CA ASP A 29 11.37 -0.62 -10.25
C ASP A 29 12.00 -1.25 -9.00
N LEU A 30 13.16 -1.89 -9.14
CA LEU A 30 13.85 -2.53 -8.02
C LEU A 30 14.27 -1.50 -6.97
N MET A 31 14.82 -0.37 -7.40
CA MET A 31 15.22 0.71 -6.51
C MET A 31 14.00 1.30 -5.80
N ALA A 32 12.92 1.59 -6.53
CA ALA A 32 11.71 2.17 -5.96
C ALA A 32 11.03 1.22 -4.98
N ILE A 33 10.90 -0.07 -5.31
CA ILE A 33 10.33 -1.09 -4.42
C ILE A 33 11.18 -1.23 -3.16
N SER A 34 12.50 -1.25 -3.29
CA SER A 34 13.41 -1.37 -2.13
C SER A 34 13.28 -0.17 -1.19
N VAL A 35 13.37 1.04 -1.73
CA VAL A 35 13.24 2.28 -0.94
C VAL A 35 11.85 2.38 -0.31
N ALA A 36 10.80 2.12 -1.09
CA ALA A 36 9.43 2.12 -0.58
C ALA A 36 9.25 1.10 0.55
N SER A 37 9.81 -0.10 0.41
CA SER A 37 9.70 -1.16 1.41
C SER A 37 10.35 -0.76 2.73
N VAL A 38 11.52 -0.11 2.70
CA VAL A 38 12.20 0.41 3.90
C VAL A 38 11.39 1.53 4.57
N LEU A 39 10.87 2.48 3.79
CA LEU A 39 10.03 3.56 4.34
C LEU A 39 8.75 3.00 4.99
N LEU A 40 8.11 2.05 4.30
CA LEU A 40 6.90 1.39 4.77
C LEU A 40 7.16 0.58 6.03
N SER A 41 8.20 -0.26 6.03
CA SER A 41 8.52 -1.10 7.17
C SER A 41 8.87 -0.28 8.40
N PHE A 42 9.58 0.83 8.25
CA PHE A 42 9.90 1.71 9.37
C PHE A 42 8.66 2.41 9.92
N GLY A 43 7.78 2.94 9.04
CA GLY A 43 6.52 3.53 9.46
C GLY A 43 5.57 2.52 10.12
N ILE A 44 5.54 1.27 9.62
CA ILE A 44 4.78 0.16 10.20
C ILE A 44 5.34 -0.22 11.58
N ALA A 45 6.65 -0.35 11.73
CA ALA A 45 7.27 -0.66 13.02
C ALA A 45 6.98 0.45 14.05
N LEU A 46 7.07 1.72 13.66
CA LEU A 46 6.68 2.84 14.50
C LEU A 46 5.20 2.79 14.90
N PHE A 47 4.31 2.40 13.99
CA PHE A 47 2.88 2.25 14.31
C PHE A 47 2.62 1.08 15.23
N SER A 48 3.33 -0.05 15.05
CA SER A 48 3.27 -1.19 15.96
C SER A 48 3.66 -0.79 17.38
N GLU A 49 4.73 -0.02 17.54
CA GLU A 49 5.19 0.49 18.85
C GLU A 49 4.12 1.36 19.53
N MET A 50 3.43 2.19 18.75
CA MET A 50 2.41 3.11 19.25
C MET A 50 1.01 2.48 19.37
N ASN A 51 0.86 1.19 19.03
CA ASN A 51 -0.43 0.49 18.88
C ASN A 51 -1.41 1.18 17.90
N PHE A 52 -0.86 1.84 16.88
CA PHE A 52 -1.66 2.47 15.83
C PHE A 52 -2.12 1.46 14.78
N LEU A 53 -3.10 1.85 13.97
CA LEU A 53 -3.67 1.06 12.89
C LEU A 53 -3.63 1.84 11.56
N ILE A 54 -3.71 1.07 10.47
CA ILE A 54 -3.87 1.56 9.10
C ILE A 54 -5.08 0.86 8.50
N GLY A 55 -5.67 1.42 7.44
CA GLY A 55 -6.69 0.73 6.65
C GLY A 55 -6.16 -0.47 5.84
N GLY A 56 -7.08 -1.21 5.23
CA GLY A 56 -6.79 -2.32 4.34
C GLY A 56 -6.06 -3.50 4.99
N THR A 57 -5.27 -4.22 4.20
CA THR A 57 -4.62 -5.47 4.61
C THR A 57 -3.66 -5.29 5.78
N ALA A 58 -2.91 -4.18 5.81
CA ALA A 58 -2.01 -3.86 6.91
C ALA A 58 -2.77 -3.65 8.22
N GLY A 59 -3.97 -3.06 8.18
CA GLY A 59 -4.85 -2.96 9.34
C GLY A 59 -5.30 -4.31 9.88
N VAL A 60 -5.71 -5.22 8.98
CA VAL A 60 -6.06 -6.59 9.38
C VAL A 60 -4.86 -7.30 9.99
N ALA A 61 -3.65 -7.04 9.47
CA ALA A 61 -2.42 -7.59 10.04
C ALA A 61 -2.16 -7.05 11.46
N PHE A 62 -2.28 -5.73 11.67
CA PHE A 62 -2.18 -5.14 13.01
C PHE A 62 -3.21 -5.70 13.99
N LEU A 63 -4.48 -5.80 13.60
CA LEU A 63 -5.51 -6.38 14.48
C LEU A 63 -5.18 -7.81 14.88
N THR A 64 -4.69 -8.61 13.93
CA THR A 64 -4.33 -10.01 14.20
C THR A 64 -3.09 -10.08 15.09
N GLN A 65 -2.07 -9.24 14.85
CA GLN A 65 -0.90 -9.10 15.72
C GLN A 65 -1.32 -8.75 17.16
N TYR A 66 -2.15 -7.73 17.34
CA TYR A 66 -2.62 -7.29 18.67
C TYR A 66 -3.49 -8.34 19.37
N ALA A 67 -4.22 -9.17 18.61
CA ALA A 67 -5.05 -10.23 19.17
C ALA A 67 -4.28 -11.53 19.50
N THR A 68 -3.19 -11.84 18.79
CA THR A 68 -2.54 -13.16 18.84
C THR A 68 -1.09 -13.14 19.33
N GLY A 69 -0.41 -12.00 19.24
CA GLY A 69 1.00 -11.86 19.55
C GLY A 69 1.97 -12.33 18.45
N PHE A 70 1.48 -12.81 17.30
CA PHE A 70 2.33 -13.04 16.12
C PHE A 70 2.92 -11.72 15.60
N SER A 71 4.06 -11.78 14.92
CA SER A 71 4.67 -10.57 14.38
C SER A 71 3.82 -9.96 13.25
N PHE A 72 3.97 -8.66 13.03
CA PHE A 72 3.28 -7.99 11.91
C PHE A 72 3.65 -8.66 10.58
N GLY A 73 4.93 -8.91 10.33
CA GLY A 73 5.43 -9.44 9.07
C GLY A 73 4.93 -10.85 8.78
N GLU A 74 4.91 -11.74 9.77
CA GLU A 74 4.35 -13.09 9.65
C GLU A 74 2.90 -13.05 9.19
N VAL A 75 2.08 -12.28 9.90
CA VAL A 75 0.66 -12.14 9.63
C VAL A 75 0.43 -11.47 8.27
N PHE A 76 1.11 -10.36 8.00
CA PHE A 76 0.95 -9.59 6.78
C PHE A 76 1.31 -10.42 5.54
N PHE A 77 2.38 -11.23 5.61
CA PHE A 77 2.75 -12.12 4.51
C PHE A 77 1.71 -13.22 4.28
N VAL A 78 1.26 -13.88 5.35
CA VAL A 78 0.30 -15.00 5.27
C VAL A 78 -1.05 -14.54 4.74
N ILE A 79 -1.58 -13.41 5.25
CA ILE A 79 -2.85 -12.84 4.78
C ILE A 79 -2.78 -12.56 3.28
N ASN A 80 -1.63 -12.16 2.75
CA ASN A 80 -1.47 -11.80 1.34
C ASN A 80 -1.49 -12.99 0.36
N ILE A 81 -1.21 -14.22 0.82
CA ILE A 81 -1.11 -15.43 -0.03
C ILE A 81 -2.32 -15.62 -0.97
N PRO A 82 -3.59 -15.64 -0.51
CA PRO A 82 -4.74 -15.83 -1.39
C PRO A 82 -4.87 -14.74 -2.45
N PHE A 83 -4.42 -13.52 -2.15
CA PHE A 83 -4.53 -12.39 -3.06
C PHE A 83 -3.50 -12.44 -4.19
N TYR A 84 -2.35 -13.09 -3.99
CA TYR A 84 -1.43 -13.37 -5.09
C TYR A 84 -2.07 -14.29 -6.14
N GLY A 85 -2.83 -15.30 -5.71
CA GLY A 85 -3.59 -16.16 -6.63
C GLY A 85 -4.57 -15.36 -7.49
N LEU A 86 -5.30 -14.43 -6.87
CA LEU A 86 -6.23 -13.54 -7.57
C LEU A 86 -5.49 -12.59 -8.53
N ALA A 87 -4.39 -11.98 -8.10
CA ALA A 87 -3.59 -11.07 -8.92
C ALA A 87 -2.96 -11.78 -10.12
N LEU A 88 -2.44 -12.99 -9.94
CA LEU A 88 -1.91 -13.82 -11.02
C LEU A 88 -2.97 -14.11 -12.07
N TRP A 89 -4.18 -14.45 -11.63
CA TRP A 89 -5.28 -14.81 -12.52
C TRP A 89 -5.85 -13.61 -13.30
N LYS A 90 -5.92 -12.42 -12.69
CA LYS A 90 -6.69 -11.29 -13.24
C LYS A 90 -5.91 -9.99 -13.53
N LEU A 91 -4.79 -9.76 -12.86
CA LEU A 91 -4.01 -8.52 -12.95
C LEU A 91 -2.67 -8.70 -13.68
N GLY A 92 -2.18 -9.95 -13.76
CA GLY A 92 -1.04 -10.34 -14.58
C GLY A 92 0.25 -10.56 -13.80
N TRP A 93 1.19 -11.26 -14.44
CA TRP A 93 2.42 -11.74 -13.80
C TRP A 93 3.33 -10.62 -13.29
N LYS A 94 3.58 -9.58 -14.10
CA LYS A 94 4.49 -8.47 -13.74
C LYS A 94 4.03 -7.74 -12.46
N PHE A 95 2.74 -7.41 -12.37
CA PHE A 95 2.16 -6.76 -11.19
C PHE A 95 2.25 -7.65 -9.96
N THR A 96 1.95 -8.95 -10.13
CA THR A 96 1.97 -9.91 -9.02
C THR A 96 3.38 -10.10 -8.48
N LEU A 97 4.38 -10.26 -9.35
CA LEU A 97 5.76 -10.43 -8.91
C LEU A 97 6.27 -9.20 -8.14
N LYS A 98 6.02 -7.99 -8.66
CA LYS A 98 6.36 -6.74 -7.95
C LYS A 98 5.68 -6.67 -6.60
N THR A 99 4.38 -6.97 -6.54
CA THR A 99 3.59 -6.95 -5.30
C THR A 99 4.06 -8.00 -4.29
N PHE A 100 4.38 -9.20 -4.74
CA PHE A 100 4.93 -10.26 -3.90
C PHE A 100 6.27 -9.83 -3.28
N VAL A 101 7.20 -9.31 -4.11
CA VAL A 101 8.50 -8.84 -3.64
C VAL A 101 8.32 -7.69 -2.63
N THR A 102 7.46 -6.73 -2.92
CA THR A 102 7.14 -5.64 -1.99
C THR A 102 6.61 -6.16 -0.66
N VAL A 103 5.57 -7.02 -0.66
CA VAL A 103 4.98 -7.54 0.58
C VAL A 103 6.00 -8.37 1.35
N PHE A 104 6.79 -9.21 0.66
CA PHE A 104 7.87 -9.97 1.29
C PHE A 104 8.89 -9.06 1.96
N LEU A 105 9.38 -8.03 1.27
CA LEU A 105 10.35 -7.08 1.83
C LEU A 105 9.76 -6.28 2.99
N VAL A 106 8.53 -5.77 2.86
CA VAL A 106 7.86 -5.04 3.95
C VAL A 106 7.67 -5.94 5.16
N SER A 107 7.25 -7.19 4.96
CA SER A 107 7.07 -8.16 6.05
C SER A 107 8.40 -8.43 6.77
N LEU A 108 9.44 -8.78 6.00
CA LEU A 108 10.76 -9.08 6.55
C LEU A 108 11.36 -7.86 7.27
N CYS A 109 11.33 -6.68 6.64
CA CYS A 109 11.92 -5.49 7.20
C CYS A 109 11.14 -4.97 8.42
N SER A 110 9.81 -5.08 8.44
CA SER A 110 9.01 -4.59 9.58
C SER A 110 9.28 -5.39 10.86
N ASP A 111 9.49 -6.70 10.75
CA ASP A 111 9.89 -7.55 11.88
C ASP A 111 11.36 -7.37 12.26
N TYR A 112 12.20 -6.96 11.30
CA TYR A 112 13.62 -6.75 11.54
C TYR A 112 13.94 -5.38 12.15
N VAL A 113 13.15 -4.33 11.86
CA VAL A 113 13.38 -2.97 12.37
C VAL A 113 13.51 -2.93 13.90
N PRO A 114 12.62 -3.54 14.71
CA PRO A 114 12.75 -3.55 16.16
C PRO A 114 14.03 -4.25 16.69
N LEU A 115 14.67 -5.11 15.88
CA LEU A 115 15.91 -5.80 16.26
C LEU A 115 17.16 -4.93 16.07
N VAL A 116 17.07 -3.88 15.25
CA VAL A 116 18.20 -3.00 14.90
C VAL A 116 17.96 -1.54 15.28
N PHE A 117 16.74 -1.19 15.66
CA PHE A 117 16.33 0.15 15.99
C PHE A 117 15.36 0.12 17.17
N GLU A 118 15.72 0.81 18.25
CA GLU A 118 14.88 0.93 19.44
C GLU A 118 14.16 2.28 19.41
N PHE A 119 12.84 2.25 19.55
CA PHE A 119 12.04 3.46 19.68
C PHE A 119 12.03 3.87 21.16
N GLY A 120 12.51 5.08 21.45
CA GLY A 120 12.36 5.68 22.78
C GLY A 120 10.95 6.22 23.01
N GLU A 121 10.79 7.07 24.02
CA GLU A 121 9.53 7.80 24.22
C GLU A 121 9.28 8.78 23.06
N ILE A 122 8.20 8.55 22.32
CA ILE A 122 7.80 9.40 21.19
C ILE A 122 6.43 9.99 21.47
N ASN A 123 6.29 11.30 21.26
CA ASN A 123 4.98 11.94 21.33
C ASN A 123 4.01 11.33 20.29
N PRO A 124 2.80 10.89 20.68
CA PRO A 124 1.89 10.21 19.76
C PRO A 124 1.50 11.00 18.51
N ILE A 125 1.39 12.33 18.60
CA ILE A 125 1.08 13.19 17.46
C ILE A 125 2.25 13.21 16.48
N TYR A 126 3.48 13.26 17.00
CA TYR A 126 4.69 13.22 16.17
C TYR A 126 4.85 11.84 15.52
N ALA A 127 4.60 10.75 16.26
CA ALA A 127 4.62 9.41 15.69
C ALA A 127 3.58 9.24 14.57
N ALA A 128 2.38 9.78 14.76
CA ALA A 128 1.32 9.75 13.76
C ALA A 128 1.72 10.51 12.48
N ALA A 129 2.34 11.69 12.63
CA ALA A 129 2.85 12.46 11.49
C ALA A 129 3.99 11.74 10.78
N LEU A 130 5.03 11.32 11.52
CA LEU A 130 6.21 10.67 10.96
C LEU A 130 5.85 9.37 10.24
N GLY A 131 5.16 8.45 10.91
CA GLY A 131 4.77 7.19 10.29
C GLY A 131 3.77 7.38 9.15
N GLY A 132 2.82 8.32 9.29
CA GLY A 132 1.89 8.67 8.21
C GLY A 132 2.59 9.15 6.95
N PHE A 133 3.58 10.05 7.08
CA PHE A 133 4.37 10.53 5.94
C PHE A 133 5.26 9.45 5.32
N LEU A 134 5.91 8.62 6.15
CA LEU A 134 6.75 7.52 5.66
C LEU A 134 5.92 6.51 4.87
N ILE A 135 4.80 6.06 5.43
CA ILE A 135 3.91 5.11 4.79
C ILE A 135 3.27 5.72 3.55
N GLY A 136 2.78 6.96 3.62
CA GLY A 136 2.18 7.65 2.47
C GLY A 136 3.17 7.82 1.32
N THR A 137 4.42 8.15 1.61
CA THR A 137 5.48 8.28 0.60
C THR A 137 5.82 6.94 -0.02
N GLY A 138 5.99 5.89 0.80
CA GLY A 138 6.25 4.55 0.29
C GLY A 138 5.12 4.02 -0.57
N LEU A 139 3.85 4.20 -0.16
CA LEU A 139 2.68 3.85 -0.95
C LEU A 139 2.64 4.59 -2.30
N LEU A 140 2.91 5.90 -2.29
CA LEU A 140 2.96 6.69 -3.52
C LEU A 140 4.02 6.17 -4.50
N MET A 141 5.20 5.80 -4.00
CA MET A 141 6.26 5.20 -4.81
C MET A 141 5.80 3.86 -5.40
N LEU A 142 5.22 2.96 -4.60
CA LEU A 142 4.72 1.68 -5.10
C LEU A 142 3.66 1.84 -6.19
N PHE A 143 2.70 2.75 -6.00
CA PHE A 143 1.63 2.96 -6.98
C PHE A 143 2.16 3.51 -8.30
N ARG A 144 3.17 4.40 -8.28
CA ARG A 144 3.83 4.89 -9.51
C ARG A 144 4.52 3.77 -10.29
N HIS A 145 5.09 2.79 -9.58
CA HIS A 145 5.78 1.64 -10.17
C HIS A 145 4.87 0.45 -10.48
N LYS A 146 3.53 0.64 -10.45
CA LYS A 146 2.52 -0.42 -10.67
C LYS A 146 2.74 -1.62 -9.72
N ALA A 147 3.12 -1.34 -8.47
CA ALA A 147 3.23 -2.30 -7.39
C ALA A 147 2.16 -2.02 -6.32
N SER A 148 1.99 -2.95 -5.39
CA SER A 148 1.00 -2.84 -4.31
C SER A 148 1.53 -3.42 -3.01
N LEU A 149 0.86 -3.10 -1.90
CA LEU A 149 0.94 -3.82 -0.63
C LEU A 149 0.04 -5.07 -0.57
N GLY A 150 -0.54 -5.43 -1.71
CA GLY A 150 -1.35 -6.63 -1.87
C GLY A 150 -2.68 -6.60 -1.11
N GLY A 151 -3.25 -7.78 -0.92
CA GLY A 151 -4.41 -7.99 -0.07
C GLY A 151 -5.70 -7.35 -0.59
N LEU A 152 -6.36 -6.61 0.29
CA LEU A 152 -7.64 -5.96 0.02
C LEU A 152 -7.55 -4.90 -1.09
N ASN A 153 -6.35 -4.34 -1.34
CA ASN A 153 -6.13 -3.46 -2.50
C ASN A 153 -6.18 -4.24 -3.84
N ILE A 154 -5.75 -5.50 -3.87
CA ILE A 154 -5.90 -6.34 -5.07
C ILE A 154 -7.39 -6.61 -5.33
N VAL A 155 -8.16 -6.85 -4.28
CA VAL A 155 -9.61 -7.06 -4.39
C VAL A 155 -10.31 -5.81 -4.86
N SER A 156 -9.96 -4.64 -4.32
CA SER A 156 -10.58 -3.37 -4.72
C SER A 156 -10.36 -3.08 -6.21
N ILE A 157 -9.13 -3.28 -6.72
CA ILE A 157 -8.79 -3.15 -8.14
C ILE A 157 -9.56 -4.18 -8.98
N TYR A 158 -9.61 -5.43 -8.52
CA TYR A 158 -10.36 -6.50 -9.20
C TYR A 158 -11.85 -6.17 -9.32
N LEU A 159 -12.49 -5.78 -8.22
CA LEU A 159 -13.92 -5.44 -8.19
C LEU A 159 -14.23 -4.21 -9.06
N GLN A 160 -13.35 -3.21 -9.05
CA GLN A 160 -13.50 -2.03 -9.91
C GLN A 160 -13.37 -2.38 -11.39
N LYS A 161 -12.38 -3.21 -11.75
CA LYS A 161 -12.10 -3.53 -13.16
C LYS A 161 -13.11 -4.50 -13.77
N PHE A 162 -13.63 -5.45 -12.98
CA PHE A 162 -14.43 -6.54 -13.52
C PHE A 162 -15.91 -6.48 -13.11
N HIS A 163 -16.25 -5.85 -11.98
CA HIS A 163 -17.61 -5.85 -11.42
C HIS A 163 -18.22 -4.43 -11.29
N ASP A 164 -17.56 -3.40 -11.83
CA ASP A 164 -18.00 -1.98 -11.76
C ASP A 164 -18.29 -1.47 -10.32
N ILE A 165 -17.69 -2.12 -9.31
CA ILE A 165 -17.83 -1.70 -7.92
C ILE A 165 -16.80 -0.61 -7.64
N ASN A 166 -17.23 0.50 -7.07
CA ASN A 166 -16.32 1.59 -6.69
C ASN A 166 -15.28 1.10 -5.65
N ALA A 167 -14.01 1.05 -6.04
CA ALA A 167 -12.89 0.61 -5.18
C ALA A 167 -12.81 1.41 -3.87
N GLY A 168 -13.11 2.71 -3.91
CA GLY A 168 -13.10 3.57 -2.72
C GLY A 168 -14.20 3.19 -1.72
N ARG A 169 -15.41 2.86 -2.19
CA ARG A 169 -16.50 2.40 -1.31
C ARG A 169 -16.17 1.06 -0.66
N PHE A 170 -15.64 0.12 -1.44
CA PHE A 170 -15.19 -1.17 -0.88
C PHE A 170 -14.12 -0.98 0.20
N GLN A 171 -13.13 -0.13 -0.07
CA GLN A 171 -12.06 0.18 0.88
C GLN A 171 -12.61 0.85 2.15
N MET A 172 -13.54 1.81 2.02
CA MET A 172 -14.19 2.44 3.17
C MET A 172 -14.93 1.42 4.05
N CYS A 173 -15.65 0.47 3.45
CA CYS A 173 -16.33 -0.59 4.21
C CYS A 173 -15.33 -1.45 4.98
N VAL A 174 -14.22 -1.84 4.35
CA VAL A 174 -13.13 -2.58 4.99
C VAL A 174 -12.55 -1.79 6.16
N ASP A 175 -12.25 -0.51 5.97
CA ASP A 175 -11.63 0.33 6.99
C ASP A 175 -12.56 0.53 8.20
N VAL A 176 -13.87 0.65 7.98
CA VAL A 176 -14.86 0.67 9.07
C VAL A 176 -14.85 -0.63 9.86
N ILE A 177 -14.78 -1.79 9.20
CA ILE A 177 -14.70 -3.10 9.88
C ILE A 177 -13.42 -3.16 10.73
N ILE A 178 -12.30 -2.67 10.21
CA ILE A 178 -11.02 -2.65 10.93
C ILE A 178 -11.13 -1.75 12.18
N ILE A 179 -11.69 -0.55 12.06
CA ILE A 179 -11.88 0.36 13.21
C ILE A 179 -12.80 -0.26 14.26
N VAL A 180 -13.89 -0.91 13.85
CA VAL A 180 -14.80 -1.58 14.78
C VAL A 180 -14.08 -2.73 15.51
N GLY A 181 -13.26 -3.51 14.80
CA GLY A 181 -12.41 -4.52 15.43
C GLY A 181 -11.38 -3.94 16.41
N ALA A 182 -10.81 -2.79 16.07
CA ALA A 182 -9.79 -2.12 16.88
C ALA A 182 -10.30 -1.69 18.26
N ILE A 183 -11.58 -1.28 18.37
CA ILE A 183 -12.19 -0.86 19.64
C ILE A 183 -12.07 -1.93 20.74
N PHE A 184 -12.00 -3.21 20.37
CA PHE A 184 -11.88 -4.31 21.32
C PHE A 184 -10.43 -4.68 21.69
N LEU A 185 -9.45 -4.15 20.96
CA LEU A 185 -8.04 -4.58 21.06
C LEU A 185 -7.08 -3.46 21.47
N VAL A 186 -7.39 -2.21 21.16
CA VAL A 186 -6.52 -1.06 21.44
C VAL A 186 -7.25 0.06 22.19
N ASP A 187 -6.48 0.93 22.84
CA ASP A 187 -7.01 2.11 23.50
C ASP A 187 -7.65 3.10 22.50
N VAL A 188 -8.72 3.77 22.93
CA VAL A 188 -9.46 4.73 22.09
C VAL A 188 -8.57 5.87 21.61
N MET A 189 -7.60 6.33 22.41
CA MET A 189 -6.67 7.38 22.00
C MET A 189 -5.74 6.90 20.88
N ALA A 190 -5.30 5.63 20.90
CA ALA A 190 -4.52 5.06 19.81
C ALA A 190 -5.33 5.04 18.50
N ILE A 191 -6.63 4.77 18.56
CA ILE A 191 -7.53 4.87 17.39
C ILE A 191 -7.61 6.32 16.88
N VAL A 192 -7.75 7.30 17.77
CA VAL A 192 -7.77 8.73 17.39
C VAL A 192 -6.45 9.13 16.71
N TYR A 193 -5.31 8.70 17.24
CA TYR A 193 -4.01 8.95 16.62
C TYR A 193 -3.83 8.19 15.31
N SER A 194 -4.41 7.00 15.15
CA SER A 194 -4.42 6.24 13.89
C SER A 194 -5.21 6.96 12.80
N VAL A 195 -6.34 7.60 13.16
CA VAL A 195 -7.11 8.45 12.25
C VAL A 195 -6.27 9.66 11.84
N LEU A 196 -5.59 10.32 12.79
CA LEU A 196 -4.68 11.44 12.50
C LEU A 196 -3.52 11.02 11.58
N ALA A 197 -2.89 9.88 11.86
CA ALA A 197 -1.85 9.28 11.02
C ALA A 197 -2.35 9.01 9.59
N SER A 198 -3.57 8.50 9.48
CA SER A 198 -4.23 8.29 8.18
C SER A 198 -4.48 9.60 7.43
N VAL A 199 -4.74 10.72 8.13
CA VAL A 199 -4.82 12.04 7.49
C VAL A 199 -3.46 12.45 6.91
N PHE A 200 -2.35 12.27 7.64
CA PHE A 200 -1.01 12.59 7.13
C PHE A 200 -0.59 11.72 5.94
N LEU A 201 -0.87 10.41 6.01
CA LEU A 201 -0.70 9.49 4.89
C LEU A 201 -1.51 9.96 3.67
N ASN A 202 -2.80 10.21 3.86
CA ASN A 202 -3.69 10.64 2.79
C ASN A 202 -3.34 12.02 2.25
N LEU A 203 -2.73 12.91 3.03
CA LEU A 203 -2.24 14.19 2.55
C LEU A 203 -1.14 14.00 1.50
N ILE A 204 -0.17 13.11 1.77
CA ILE A 204 0.88 12.77 0.78
C ILE A 204 0.24 12.21 -0.48
N LEU A 205 -0.70 11.28 -0.34
CA LEU A 205 -1.41 10.73 -1.49
C LEU A 205 -2.18 11.82 -2.22
N ALA A 206 -3.06 12.58 -1.57
CA ALA A 206 -3.93 13.59 -2.19
C ALA A 206 -3.18 14.71 -2.90
N VAL A 207 -2.12 15.26 -2.28
CA VAL A 207 -1.31 16.34 -2.89
C VAL A 207 -0.59 15.85 -4.14
N ASN A 208 -0.14 14.59 -4.13
CA ASN A 208 0.57 13.98 -5.25
C ASN A 208 -0.36 13.27 -6.25
N HIS A 209 -1.60 12.98 -5.84
CA HIS A 209 -2.65 12.35 -6.64
C HIS A 209 -3.47 13.44 -7.34
N ARG A 210 -2.86 14.11 -8.32
CA ARG A 210 -3.62 14.98 -9.23
C ARG A 210 -4.36 14.13 -10.27
N ARG A 211 -5.67 13.95 -10.07
CA ARG A 211 -6.61 13.56 -11.14
C ARG A 211 -6.53 14.65 -12.22
N GLY A 212 -5.83 14.38 -13.32
CA GLY A 212 -5.76 15.32 -14.46
C GLY A 212 -4.45 15.39 -15.25
N ARG A 213 -3.31 14.90 -14.74
CA ARG A 213 -2.10 14.71 -15.60
C ARG A 213 -2.09 13.41 -16.40
N TYR A 214 -3.07 12.54 -16.16
CA TYR A 214 -3.32 11.31 -16.90
C TYR A 214 -4.74 11.32 -17.51
N LEU A 215 -5.30 12.50 -17.81
CA LEU A 215 -6.47 12.65 -18.70
C LEU A 215 -6.03 12.43 -20.16
N ALA A 216 -5.48 11.26 -20.42
CA ALA A 216 -5.35 10.67 -21.74
C ALA A 216 -5.82 9.21 -21.62
N LEU A 217 -6.94 8.99 -20.93
CA LEU A 217 -7.59 7.69 -20.70
C LEU A 217 -9.10 7.90 -20.53
N ASP A 218 -9.73 8.49 -21.55
CA ASP A 218 -11.08 8.11 -22.02
C ASP A 218 -10.94 7.69 -23.49
#